data_AF-A0A2Z2NVH9-F1
#
_entry.id   AF-A0A2Z2NVH9-F1
#
_cell.length_a   1.000
_cell.length_b   1.000
_cell.length_c   1.000
_cell.angle_alpha   90.00
_cell.angle_beta   90.00
_cell.angle_gamma   90.00
#
_symmetry.space_group_name_H-M   'P 1'
#
loop_
_entity.id
_entity.type
_entity.pdbx_description
1 polymer ?
#
loop_
_entity_poly.entity_id
_entity_poly.type
_entity_poly.pdbx_seq_one_letter_code
_entity_poly.pdbx_strand_id
1 'polypeptide(L)'
;MKSISIADCERRFKQGQWSQQLCEDMWRLVGHSSNTEAVMLAYDIQHCLNGLTIEHLAWLDAWQKAQRHTSWPLYWRLLSAELELGLVHEAALRLQSPIRQRWSLSRILALHHFPLALDYLHRQKNHGNDFLTSRLMQLATSLQERTTTLPKLCDELFGQNNIDCLPARIAVVGNGPSIIGNAAGERIDTADLVIRFNKIHTGELISRDTGQQTGLWVISPGFKIKASGMHCNKLCLSGPAPFMRSSRYWSRLARIPFSSLALTPLDSWHSLVGLLNAPPSAGILVLDTLIRHFPTLNIESHGFTTDTAESGDTQRAGRHYGDCHKVSTRHNWHEETMLIRKWISMGKLHPG
;
A
#
# COMPACT_ATOMS: atom_id res chain seq x y z
N MET A 1 -21.00 26.35 -17.40
CA MET A 1 -20.24 25.25 -16.77
C MET A 1 -21.15 24.04 -16.69
N LYS A 2 -20.69 22.83 -17.03
CA LYS A 2 -21.51 21.62 -16.85
C LYS A 2 -21.72 21.39 -15.34
N SER A 3 -22.96 21.14 -14.92
CA SER A 3 -23.26 20.79 -13.53
C SER A 3 -22.64 19.43 -13.19
N ILE A 4 -21.78 19.39 -12.18
CA ILE A 4 -21.21 18.15 -11.65
C ILE A 4 -22.29 17.40 -10.85
N SER A 5 -22.36 16.07 -10.98
CA SER A 5 -23.31 15.22 -10.25
C SER A 5 -22.60 14.02 -9.61
N ILE A 6 -23.21 13.39 -8.61
CA ILE A 6 -22.67 12.17 -7.96
C ILE A 6 -22.47 11.06 -9.00
N ALA A 7 -23.44 10.88 -9.90
CA ALA A 7 -23.37 9.86 -10.95
C ALA A 7 -22.21 10.12 -11.93
N ASP A 8 -21.90 11.39 -12.23
CA ASP A 8 -20.74 11.73 -13.03
C ASP A 8 -19.44 11.34 -12.32
N CYS A 9 -19.28 11.72 -11.05
CA CYS A 9 -18.11 11.36 -10.26
C CYS A 9 -17.95 9.84 -10.08
N GLU A 10 -19.03 9.10 -9.85
CA GLU A 10 -19.00 7.64 -9.75
C GLU A 10 -18.56 7.00 -11.07
N ARG A 11 -19.08 7.50 -12.20
CA ARG A 11 -18.66 7.07 -13.53
C ARG A 11 -17.17 7.34 -13.74
N ARG A 12 -16.67 8.54 -13.41
CA ARG A 12 -15.26 8.92 -13.50
C ARG A 12 -14.37 7.99 -12.65
N PHE A 13 -14.78 7.72 -11.40
CA PHE A 13 -14.12 6.79 -10.48
C PHE A 13 -14.03 5.37 -11.07
N LYS A 14 -15.16 4.82 -11.54
CA LYS A 14 -15.23 3.49 -12.16
C LYS A 14 -14.39 3.40 -13.45
N GLN A 15 -14.31 4.50 -14.20
CA GLN A 15 -13.55 4.61 -15.44
C GLN A 15 -12.04 4.83 -15.24
N GLY A 16 -11.55 4.95 -14.01
CA GLY A 16 -10.12 5.14 -13.79
C GLY A 16 -9.66 6.60 -13.79
N GLN A 17 -10.58 7.57 -13.75
CA GLN A 17 -10.24 9.01 -13.81
C GLN A 17 -9.91 9.57 -12.42
N TRP A 18 -8.95 8.95 -11.75
CA TRP A 18 -8.55 9.20 -10.36
C TRP A 18 -7.75 10.50 -10.21
N SER A 19 -8.41 11.64 -10.32
CA SER A 19 -7.76 12.96 -10.24
C SER A 19 -8.01 13.67 -8.92
N GLN A 20 -7.13 14.60 -8.55
CA GLN A 20 -7.38 15.50 -7.42
C GLN A 20 -8.67 16.29 -7.62
N GLN A 21 -8.97 16.70 -8.87
CA GLN A 21 -10.22 17.36 -9.22
C GLN A 21 -11.45 16.49 -8.90
N LEU A 22 -11.39 15.18 -9.16
CA LEU A 22 -12.49 14.25 -8.82
C LEU A 22 -12.74 14.24 -7.30
N CYS A 23 -11.67 14.28 -6.49
CA CYS A 23 -11.76 14.34 -5.04
C CYS A 23 -12.45 15.63 -4.57
N GLU A 24 -12.01 16.78 -5.09
CA GLU A 24 -12.59 18.09 -4.78
C GLU A 24 -14.06 18.18 -5.20
N ASP A 25 -14.37 17.72 -6.41
CA ASP A 25 -15.73 17.70 -6.96
C ASP A 25 -16.67 16.90 -6.04
N MET A 26 -16.21 15.75 -5.55
CA MET A 26 -16.99 14.93 -4.63
C MET A 26 -17.18 15.58 -3.26
N TRP A 27 -16.15 16.20 -2.69
CA TRP A 27 -16.31 16.91 -1.42
C TRP A 27 -17.24 18.13 -1.53
N ARG A 28 -17.23 18.85 -2.66
CA ARG A 28 -18.21 19.93 -2.94
C ARG A 28 -19.65 19.43 -2.96
N LEU A 29 -19.89 18.27 -3.59
CA LEU A 29 -21.21 17.63 -3.61
C LEU A 29 -21.64 17.17 -2.22
N VAL A 30 -20.72 16.60 -1.44
CA VAL A 30 -20.98 16.12 -0.07
C VAL A 30 -21.31 17.25 0.90
N GLY A 31 -20.66 18.42 0.77
CA GLY A 31 -20.93 19.58 1.65
C GLY A 31 -22.39 20.04 1.67
N HIS A 32 -23.18 19.64 0.68
CA HIS A 32 -24.59 19.98 0.54
C HIS A 32 -25.53 18.75 0.65
N SER A 33 -25.00 17.57 0.93
CA SER A 33 -25.76 16.31 0.83
C SER A 33 -25.80 15.54 2.15
N SER A 34 -26.99 15.02 2.49
CA SER A 34 -27.17 13.98 3.50
C SER A 34 -27.08 12.56 2.91
N ASN A 35 -26.76 12.42 1.62
CA ASN A 35 -26.70 11.13 0.95
C ASN A 35 -25.48 10.32 1.40
N THR A 36 -25.74 9.24 2.12
CA THR A 36 -24.72 8.29 2.60
C THR A 36 -23.82 7.76 1.49
N GLU A 37 -24.36 7.42 0.32
CA GLU A 37 -23.58 6.88 -0.80
C GLU A 37 -22.58 7.90 -1.34
N ALA A 38 -22.99 9.18 -1.43
CA ALA A 38 -22.13 10.26 -1.86
C ALA A 38 -20.96 10.48 -0.90
N VAL A 39 -21.26 10.46 0.41
CA VAL A 39 -20.26 10.60 1.47
C VAL A 39 -19.27 9.44 1.44
N MET A 40 -19.76 8.21 1.30
CA MET A 40 -18.91 7.02 1.22
C MET A 40 -18.04 7.02 -0.04
N LEU A 41 -18.58 7.44 -1.19
CA LEU A 41 -17.81 7.58 -2.43
C LEU A 41 -16.72 8.65 -2.32
N ALA A 42 -17.05 9.84 -1.77
CA ALA A 42 -16.06 10.90 -1.55
C ALA A 42 -14.93 10.42 -0.63
N TYR A 43 -15.29 9.70 0.41
CA TYR A 43 -14.34 9.09 1.35
C TYR A 43 -13.45 8.04 0.68
N ASP A 44 -14.00 7.15 -0.15
CA ASP A 44 -13.22 6.16 -0.88
C ASP A 44 -12.25 6.80 -1.87
N ILE A 45 -12.67 7.88 -2.56
CA ILE A 45 -11.83 8.68 -3.45
C ILE A 45 -10.70 9.36 -2.66
N GLN A 46 -11.05 10.06 -1.58
CA GLN A 46 -10.10 10.71 -0.68
C GLN A 46 -9.05 9.73 -0.17
N HIS A 47 -9.49 8.58 0.35
CA HIS A 47 -8.59 7.57 0.88
C HIS A 47 -7.67 6.98 -0.19
N CYS A 48 -8.17 6.80 -1.41
CA CYS A 48 -7.36 6.27 -2.50
C CYS A 48 -6.33 7.28 -3.01
N LEU A 49 -6.64 8.57 -3.06
CA LEU A 49 -5.73 9.58 -3.59
C LEU A 49 -4.79 10.13 -2.53
N ASN A 50 -5.35 10.58 -1.42
CA ASN A 50 -4.63 11.37 -0.43
C ASN A 50 -4.40 10.60 0.87
N GLY A 51 -4.92 9.37 0.97
CA GLY A 51 -5.13 8.75 2.26
C GLY A 51 -6.17 9.51 3.08
N LEU A 52 -6.34 9.07 4.32
CA LEU A 52 -7.25 9.73 5.26
C LEU A 52 -6.44 10.43 6.32
N THR A 53 -6.80 11.66 6.59
CA THR A 53 -6.30 12.39 7.74
C THR A 53 -7.21 12.16 8.94
N ILE A 54 -6.75 12.54 10.13
CA ILE A 54 -7.58 12.49 11.34
C ILE A 54 -8.79 13.40 11.20
N GLU A 55 -8.65 14.57 10.57
CA GLU A 55 -9.74 15.53 10.35
C GLU A 55 -10.84 14.91 9.49
N HIS A 56 -10.49 14.23 8.40
CA HIS A 56 -11.46 13.54 7.54
C HIS A 56 -12.21 12.44 8.31
N LEU A 57 -11.49 11.68 9.13
CA LEU A 57 -12.08 10.60 9.93
C LEU A 57 -12.97 11.15 11.06
N ALA A 58 -12.55 12.23 11.72
CA ALA A 58 -13.32 12.90 12.76
C ALA A 58 -14.59 13.53 12.20
N TRP A 59 -14.50 14.20 11.04
CA TRP A 59 -15.66 14.74 10.33
C TRP A 59 -16.64 13.62 9.97
N LEU A 60 -16.16 12.51 9.42
CA LEU A 60 -17.02 11.40 9.04
C LEU A 60 -17.66 10.73 10.26
N ASP A 61 -16.96 10.62 11.39
CA ASP A 61 -17.49 10.08 12.65
C ASP A 61 -18.60 10.98 13.21
N ALA A 62 -18.41 12.30 13.16
CA ALA A 62 -19.42 13.27 13.55
C ALA A 62 -20.66 13.22 12.62
N TRP A 63 -20.44 13.17 11.30
CA TRP A 63 -21.50 13.04 10.31
C TRP A 63 -22.31 11.75 10.52
N GLN A 64 -21.64 10.60 10.72
CA GLN A 64 -22.27 9.32 10.99
C GLN A 64 -23.15 9.36 12.26
N LYS A 65 -22.63 9.92 13.36
CA LYS A 65 -23.38 10.11 14.60
C LYS A 65 -24.63 10.97 14.39
N ALA A 66 -24.51 12.06 13.63
CA ALA A 66 -25.64 12.95 13.34
C ALA A 66 -26.75 12.22 12.56
N GLN A 67 -26.39 11.31 11.64
CA GLN A 67 -27.34 10.49 10.91
C GLN A 67 -27.85 9.27 11.70
N ARG A 68 -27.47 9.13 12.99
CA ARG A 68 -27.73 7.94 13.82
C ARG A 68 -27.23 6.63 13.19
N HIS A 69 -26.32 6.73 12.23
CA HIS A 69 -25.60 5.60 11.65
C HIS A 69 -24.33 5.40 12.45
N THR A 70 -24.20 4.30 13.18
CA THR A 70 -22.93 3.97 13.85
C THR A 70 -22.20 2.91 13.03
N SER A 71 -21.22 3.33 12.21
CA SER A 71 -20.32 2.38 11.57
C SER A 71 -19.08 2.17 12.46
N TRP A 72 -19.01 1.01 13.11
CA TRP A 72 -17.85 0.59 13.89
C TRP A 72 -16.53 0.58 13.10
N PRO A 73 -16.50 0.28 11.78
CA PRO A 73 -15.26 0.37 11.02
C PRO A 73 -14.63 1.75 11.10
N LEU A 74 -15.41 2.83 11.02
CA LEU A 74 -14.87 4.19 11.05
C LEU A 74 -14.27 4.54 12.40
N TYR A 75 -14.94 4.13 13.48
CA TYR A 75 -14.45 4.32 14.83
C TYR A 75 -13.04 3.75 15.01
N TRP A 76 -12.84 2.50 14.57
CA TRP A 76 -11.54 1.84 14.68
C TRP A 76 -10.49 2.41 13.74
N ARG A 77 -10.89 2.95 12.58
CA ARG A 77 -9.99 3.70 11.69
C ARG A 77 -9.46 4.95 12.37
N LEU A 78 -10.35 5.74 12.99
CA LEU A 78 -9.97 6.95 13.72
C LEU A 78 -9.06 6.64 14.90
N LEU A 79 -9.40 5.61 15.68
CA LEU A 79 -8.52 5.15 16.76
C LEU A 79 -7.15 4.71 16.22
N SER A 80 -7.11 3.95 15.12
CA SER A 80 -5.82 3.54 14.51
C SER A 80 -5.03 4.73 14.00
N ALA A 81 -5.69 5.76 13.48
CA ALA A 81 -5.06 7.00 13.01
C ALA A 81 -4.42 7.79 14.15
N GLU A 82 -5.15 7.98 15.25
CA GLU A 82 -4.65 8.63 16.46
C GLU A 82 -3.40 7.90 16.98
N LEU A 83 -3.45 6.56 17.04
CA LEU A 83 -2.32 5.74 17.46
C LEU A 83 -1.12 5.82 16.50
N GLU A 84 -1.36 5.83 15.19
CA GLU A 84 -0.32 5.98 14.17
C GLU A 84 0.39 7.34 14.26
N LEU A 85 -0.33 8.40 14.63
CA LEU A 85 0.24 9.74 14.86
C LEU A 85 0.77 9.96 16.29
N GLY A 86 0.75 8.95 17.16
CA GLY A 86 1.20 9.08 18.55
C GLY A 86 0.27 9.88 19.47
N LEU A 87 -0.97 10.14 19.04
CA LEU A 87 -2.03 10.81 19.80
C LEU A 87 -2.67 9.84 20.82
N VAL A 88 -1.86 9.33 21.74
CA VAL A 88 -2.25 8.28 22.69
C VAL A 88 -3.32 8.76 23.66
N HIS A 89 -3.31 10.04 24.03
CA HIS A 89 -4.29 10.61 24.96
C HIS A 89 -5.69 10.69 24.33
N GLU A 90 -5.76 11.14 23.08
CA GLU A 90 -6.97 11.22 22.27
C GLU A 90 -7.57 9.83 22.06
N ALA A 91 -6.71 8.85 21.74
CA ALA A 91 -7.08 7.44 21.65
C ALA A 91 -7.66 6.92 22.99
N ALA A 92 -7.07 7.31 24.13
CA ALA A 92 -7.55 6.94 25.46
C ALA A 92 -8.93 7.53 25.76
N LEU A 93 -9.10 8.85 25.58
CA LEU A 93 -10.36 9.56 25.78
C LEU A 93 -11.46 8.96 24.92
N ARG A 94 -11.11 8.63 23.67
CA ARG A 94 -12.01 7.97 22.74
C ARG A 94 -12.52 6.64 23.31
N LEU A 95 -11.68 5.82 23.92
CA LEU A 95 -12.13 4.56 24.54
C LEU A 95 -13.03 4.73 25.76
N GLN A 96 -12.94 5.83 26.50
CA GLN A 96 -13.70 6.08 27.72
C GLN A 96 -15.19 6.42 27.48
N SER A 97 -15.62 6.61 26.22
CA SER A 97 -17.00 6.98 25.90
C SER A 97 -18.06 5.97 26.42
N PRO A 98 -19.14 6.42 27.11
CA PRO A 98 -20.17 5.56 27.71
C PRO A 98 -20.88 4.60 26.74
N ILE A 99 -20.91 4.90 25.44
CA ILE A 99 -21.45 4.04 24.37
C ILE A 99 -20.72 2.66 24.31
N ARG A 100 -19.59 2.51 25.03
CA ARG A 100 -18.60 1.45 24.84
C ARG A 100 -18.44 0.49 26.02
N GLN A 101 -19.25 0.56 27.07
CA GLN A 101 -19.12 -0.32 28.25
C GLN A 101 -19.63 -1.77 28.05
N ARG A 102 -20.24 -2.11 26.90
CA ARG A 102 -20.63 -3.48 26.54
C ARG A 102 -20.31 -3.79 25.09
N TRP A 103 -19.07 -4.20 24.81
CA TRP A 103 -18.72 -4.71 23.49
C TRP A 103 -19.25 -6.12 23.31
N SER A 104 -20.05 -6.34 22.27
CA SER A 104 -20.40 -7.69 21.85
C SER A 104 -19.17 -8.41 21.32
N LEU A 105 -19.17 -9.75 21.38
CA LEU A 105 -18.12 -10.58 20.80
C LEU A 105 -17.88 -10.24 19.32
N SER A 106 -18.95 -9.99 18.55
CA SER A 106 -18.85 -9.58 17.14
C SER A 106 -18.05 -8.28 16.93
N ARG A 107 -18.12 -7.33 17.87
CA ARG A 107 -17.36 -6.07 17.81
C ARG A 107 -15.90 -6.27 18.16
N ILE A 108 -15.61 -7.12 19.14
CA ILE A 108 -14.24 -7.51 19.49
C ILE A 108 -13.62 -8.24 18.30
N LEU A 109 -14.37 -9.15 17.68
CA LEU A 109 -13.91 -9.84 16.48
C LEU A 109 -13.56 -8.82 15.39
N ALA A 110 -14.35 -7.78 15.12
CA ALA A 110 -14.03 -6.78 14.10
C ALA A 110 -12.67 -6.06 14.29
N LEU A 111 -12.07 -6.06 15.49
CA LEU A 111 -10.74 -5.51 15.75
C LEU A 111 -9.62 -6.23 14.99
N HIS A 112 -9.80 -7.46 14.53
CA HIS A 112 -8.79 -8.15 13.72
C HIS A 112 -8.50 -7.46 12.38
N HIS A 113 -9.33 -6.48 12.00
CA HIS A 113 -9.12 -5.62 10.85
C HIS A 113 -8.27 -4.38 11.14
N PHE A 114 -7.91 -4.12 12.40
CA PHE A 114 -7.30 -2.89 12.90
C PHE A 114 -6.19 -3.22 13.92
N PRO A 115 -4.98 -3.60 13.46
CA PRO A 115 -3.94 -4.09 14.33
C PRO A 115 -3.55 -3.06 15.41
N LEU A 116 -3.40 -1.77 15.07
CA LEU A 116 -3.02 -0.75 16.06
C LEU A 116 -4.06 -0.60 17.18
N ALA A 117 -5.35 -0.50 16.82
CA ALA A 117 -6.43 -0.45 17.79
C ALA A 117 -6.42 -1.68 18.72
N LEU A 118 -6.16 -2.86 18.16
CA LEU A 118 -6.10 -4.10 18.92
C LEU A 118 -4.89 -4.14 19.88
N ASP A 119 -3.70 -3.74 19.44
CA ASP A 119 -2.50 -3.64 20.28
C ASP A 119 -2.71 -2.68 21.45
N TYR A 120 -3.22 -1.49 21.16
CA TYR A 120 -3.45 -0.49 22.19
C TYR A 120 -4.43 -0.98 23.26
N LEU A 121 -5.52 -1.63 22.83
CA LEU A 121 -6.49 -2.22 23.76
C LEU A 121 -5.90 -3.33 24.63
N HIS A 122 -4.92 -4.07 24.12
CA HIS A 122 -4.20 -5.06 24.90
C HIS A 122 -3.43 -4.40 26.04
N ARG A 123 -2.60 -3.41 25.72
CA ARG A 123 -1.75 -2.72 26.71
C ARG A 123 -2.55 -2.04 27.81
N GLN A 124 -3.75 -1.54 27.50
CA GLN A 124 -4.63 -0.86 28.45
C GLN A 124 -5.41 -1.81 29.38
N LYS A 125 -5.54 -3.09 29.01
CA LYS A 125 -6.39 -4.04 29.73
C LYS A 125 -5.56 -5.20 30.29
N ASN A 126 -5.47 -5.29 31.63
CA ASN A 126 -5.09 -6.51 32.35
C ASN A 126 -6.19 -7.59 32.24
N HIS A 127 -6.69 -7.89 31.04
CA HIS A 127 -7.72 -8.90 30.87
C HIS A 127 -7.10 -10.30 30.86
N GLY A 128 -7.62 -11.16 31.73
CA GLY A 128 -7.27 -12.56 31.78
C GLY A 128 -7.54 -13.28 30.45
N ASN A 129 -6.49 -13.92 29.93
CA ASN A 129 -6.44 -15.14 29.12
C ASN A 129 -7.64 -15.52 28.21
N ASP A 130 -8.18 -14.63 27.39
CA ASP A 130 -8.89 -15.08 26.18
C ASP A 130 -7.87 -15.40 25.08
N PHE A 131 -7.67 -16.69 24.82
CA PHE A 131 -6.66 -17.24 23.91
C PHE A 131 -6.70 -16.63 22.49
N LEU A 132 -7.89 -16.41 21.93
CA LEU A 132 -8.04 -15.87 20.58
C LEU A 132 -7.59 -14.41 20.52
N THR A 133 -7.95 -13.67 21.56
CA THR A 133 -7.62 -12.27 21.76
C THR A 133 -6.10 -12.13 21.97
N SER A 134 -5.47 -12.97 22.80
CA SER A 134 -4.01 -12.98 23.01
C SER A 134 -3.19 -13.22 21.73
N ARG A 135 -3.62 -14.12 20.84
CA ARG A 135 -2.86 -14.40 19.59
C ARG A 135 -2.93 -13.25 18.58
N LEU A 136 -4.10 -12.61 18.46
CA LEU A 136 -4.26 -11.44 17.59
C LEU A 136 -3.56 -10.20 18.19
N MET A 137 -3.45 -10.13 19.52
CA MET A 137 -2.72 -9.08 20.23
C MET A 137 -1.21 -9.23 20.07
N GLN A 138 -0.64 -10.42 20.30
CA GLN A 138 0.78 -10.70 20.03
C GLN A 138 1.16 -10.35 18.60
N LEU A 139 0.28 -10.65 17.65
CA LEU A 139 0.45 -10.26 16.26
C LEU A 139 0.52 -8.73 16.09
N ALA A 140 -0.39 -7.99 16.71
CA ALA A 140 -0.46 -6.55 16.56
C ALA A 140 0.76 -5.84 17.19
N THR A 141 1.16 -6.26 18.40
CA THR A 141 2.39 -5.81 19.06
C THR A 141 3.61 -6.09 18.19
N SER A 142 3.70 -7.34 17.71
CA SER A 142 4.79 -7.78 16.84
C SER A 142 4.81 -7.05 15.50
N LEU A 143 3.67 -6.62 14.97
CA LEU A 143 3.63 -5.84 13.73
C LEU A 143 4.23 -4.45 13.98
N GLN A 144 3.78 -3.75 15.01
CA GLN A 144 4.27 -2.39 15.31
C GLN A 144 5.76 -2.38 15.62
N GLU A 145 6.25 -3.31 16.46
CA GLU A 145 7.66 -3.40 16.83
C GLU A 145 8.58 -3.73 15.64
N ARG A 146 8.07 -4.46 14.64
CA ARG A 146 8.81 -4.80 13.41
C ARG A 146 8.61 -3.80 12.29
N THR A 147 7.78 -2.77 12.50
CA THR A 147 7.47 -1.79 11.46
C THR A 147 8.52 -0.69 11.42
N THR A 148 9.04 -0.44 10.23
CA THR A 148 9.98 0.63 9.92
C THR A 148 9.55 1.33 8.62
N THR A 149 10.28 2.33 8.16
CA THR A 149 10.08 2.91 6.82
C THR A 149 10.95 2.18 5.81
N LEU A 150 10.54 2.18 4.53
CA LEU A 150 11.36 1.59 3.46
C LEU A 150 12.76 2.20 3.40
N PRO A 151 12.95 3.54 3.49
CA PRO A 151 14.28 4.11 3.59
C PRO A 151 15.09 3.55 4.76
N LYS A 152 14.54 3.52 5.97
CA LYS A 152 15.27 3.01 7.14
C LYS A 152 15.62 1.52 7.00
N LEU A 153 14.74 0.69 6.41
CA LEU A 153 15.07 -0.71 6.12
C LEU A 153 16.22 -0.83 5.12
N CYS A 154 16.26 0.03 4.09
CA CYS A 154 17.35 0.08 3.14
C CYS A 154 18.65 0.59 3.79
N ASP A 155 18.60 1.59 4.68
CA ASP A 155 19.74 2.03 5.47
C ASP A 155 20.30 0.89 6.34
N GLU A 156 19.44 0.06 6.94
CA GLU A 156 19.89 -1.11 7.70
C GLU A 156 20.56 -2.18 6.81
N LEU A 157 20.12 -2.29 5.54
CA LEU A 157 20.68 -3.22 4.57
C LEU A 157 22.02 -2.75 3.97
N PHE A 158 22.18 -1.45 3.76
CA PHE A 158 23.30 -0.89 3.00
C PHE A 158 24.22 0.04 3.81
N GLY A 159 23.70 0.65 4.88
CA GLY A 159 24.32 1.76 5.62
C GLY A 159 25.45 1.37 6.59
N GLN A 160 25.69 0.08 6.83
CA GLN A 160 26.80 -0.38 7.69
C GLN A 160 28.04 -0.86 6.93
N ASN A 161 27.98 -1.02 5.59
CA ASN A 161 29.04 -1.72 4.83
C ASN A 161 29.73 -0.91 3.72
N ASN A 162 29.34 0.33 3.45
CA ASN A 162 29.76 1.04 2.21
C ASN A 162 30.72 2.22 2.43
N ILE A 163 31.83 2.02 3.16
CA ILE A 163 32.90 3.04 3.17
C ILE A 163 33.84 2.87 1.96
N ASP A 164 33.96 1.68 1.34
CA ASP A 164 35.00 1.44 0.30
C ASP A 164 34.61 0.55 -0.91
N CYS A 165 33.35 0.15 -1.10
CA CYS A 165 32.92 -0.75 -2.19
C CYS A 165 31.96 -0.09 -3.20
N LEU A 166 31.89 -0.68 -4.41
CA LEU A 166 30.97 -0.29 -5.49
C LEU A 166 29.54 -0.11 -4.98
N PRO A 167 28.74 0.80 -5.57
CA PRO A 167 27.37 1.03 -5.13
C PRO A 167 26.55 -0.25 -5.19
N ALA A 168 25.85 -0.58 -4.10
CA ALA A 168 25.01 -1.76 -4.02
C ALA A 168 23.95 -1.74 -5.15
N ARG A 169 23.76 -2.89 -5.78
CA ARG A 169 22.85 -3.08 -6.90
C ARG A 169 21.51 -3.61 -6.42
N ILE A 170 20.45 -2.90 -6.78
CA ILE A 170 19.06 -3.28 -6.48
C ILE A 170 18.37 -3.62 -7.79
N ALA A 171 17.85 -4.84 -7.90
CA ALA A 171 16.95 -5.23 -8.98
C ALA A 171 15.49 -5.09 -8.53
N VAL A 172 14.76 -4.16 -9.15
CA VAL A 172 13.33 -3.98 -8.91
C VAL A 172 12.57 -4.67 -10.05
N VAL A 173 11.87 -5.76 -9.70
CA VAL A 173 11.21 -6.63 -10.69
C VAL A 173 9.70 -6.42 -10.63
N GLY A 174 9.19 -5.64 -11.58
CA GLY A 174 7.77 -5.42 -11.82
C GLY A 174 7.10 -6.66 -12.43
N ASN A 175 5.77 -6.64 -12.45
CA ASN A 175 4.96 -7.74 -12.98
C ASN A 175 4.61 -7.60 -14.47
N GLY A 176 5.18 -6.61 -15.16
CA GLY A 176 4.91 -6.35 -16.57
C GLY A 176 5.47 -7.43 -17.50
N PRO A 177 4.83 -7.67 -18.66
CA PRO A 177 5.17 -8.74 -19.58
C PRO A 177 6.47 -8.50 -20.34
N SER A 178 7.00 -7.28 -20.32
CA SER A 178 8.21 -6.88 -21.04
C SER A 178 9.49 -7.54 -20.52
N ILE A 179 9.44 -8.22 -19.38
CA ILE A 179 10.56 -9.01 -18.87
C ILE A 179 10.73 -10.35 -19.60
N ILE A 180 9.65 -10.86 -20.22
CA ILE A 180 9.66 -12.20 -20.85
C ILE A 180 10.49 -12.18 -22.13
N GLY A 181 11.38 -13.17 -22.26
CA GLY A 181 12.31 -13.31 -23.39
C GLY A 181 13.64 -12.59 -23.20
N ASN A 182 13.83 -11.82 -22.12
CA ASN A 182 15.06 -11.06 -21.89
C ASN A 182 16.19 -11.92 -21.30
N ALA A 183 15.89 -13.12 -20.80
CA ALA A 183 16.86 -13.98 -20.10
C ALA A 183 17.62 -13.27 -18.97
N ALA A 184 16.98 -12.29 -18.32
CA ALA A 184 17.60 -11.44 -17.29
C ALA A 184 17.70 -12.12 -15.91
N GLY A 185 17.19 -13.35 -15.76
CA GLY A 185 17.00 -13.98 -14.46
C GLY A 185 18.29 -14.17 -13.65
N GLU A 186 19.38 -14.61 -14.29
CA GLU A 186 20.69 -14.74 -13.63
C GLU A 186 21.24 -13.38 -13.19
N ARG A 187 21.07 -12.34 -14.02
CA ARG A 187 21.45 -10.97 -13.67
C ARG A 187 20.62 -10.43 -12.50
N ILE A 188 19.33 -10.74 -12.44
CA ILE A 188 18.46 -10.34 -11.33
C ILE A 188 18.91 -11.03 -10.03
N ASP A 189 19.16 -12.34 -10.08
CA ASP A 189 19.51 -13.18 -8.92
C ASP A 189 20.93 -12.95 -8.38
N THR A 190 21.70 -12.08 -9.02
CA THR A 190 23.03 -11.66 -8.58
C THR A 190 23.02 -10.25 -7.96
N ALA A 191 21.85 -9.64 -7.78
CA ALA A 191 21.73 -8.32 -7.16
C ALA A 191 21.84 -8.43 -5.64
N ASP A 192 22.36 -7.38 -4.99
CA ASP A 192 22.45 -7.31 -3.52
C ASP A 192 21.07 -7.33 -2.87
N LEU A 193 20.08 -6.76 -3.56
CA LEU A 193 18.67 -6.80 -3.17
C LEU A 193 17.77 -6.97 -4.39
N VAL A 194 16.92 -8.01 -4.36
CA VAL A 194 15.84 -8.19 -5.34
C VAL A 194 14.50 -7.84 -4.70
N ILE A 195 13.79 -6.89 -5.30
CA ILE A 195 12.48 -6.42 -4.85
C ILE A 195 11.39 -6.90 -5.82
N ARG A 196 10.33 -7.51 -5.28
CA ARG A 196 9.19 -8.02 -6.08
C ARG A 196 7.84 -7.61 -5.50
N PHE A 197 6.79 -7.69 -6.32
CA PHE A 197 5.47 -7.13 -5.96
C PHE A 197 4.35 -8.17 -5.98
N ASN A 198 3.51 -8.15 -4.95
CA ASN A 198 2.23 -8.87 -4.89
C ASN A 198 2.38 -10.37 -5.19
N LYS A 199 1.86 -10.86 -6.33
CA LYS A 199 2.00 -12.26 -6.71
C LYS A 199 3.36 -12.46 -7.38
N ILE A 200 4.29 -13.07 -6.67
CA ILE A 200 5.55 -13.49 -7.23
C ILE A 200 5.30 -14.79 -8.00
N HIS A 201 5.62 -14.77 -9.28
CA HIS A 201 5.58 -15.97 -10.10
C HIS A 201 7.01 -16.51 -10.19
N THR A 202 7.23 -17.66 -9.57
CA THR A 202 8.49 -18.40 -9.59
C THR A 202 8.19 -19.81 -10.11
N GLY A 203 8.75 -20.14 -11.26
CA GLY A 203 8.65 -21.45 -11.88
C GLY A 203 9.76 -21.56 -12.92
N GLU A 204 10.24 -22.77 -13.19
CA GLU A 204 11.39 -23.01 -14.08
C GLU A 204 11.23 -22.34 -15.45
N LEU A 205 9.99 -22.29 -15.98
CA LEU A 205 9.71 -21.71 -17.29
C LEU A 205 9.91 -20.19 -17.36
N ILE A 206 9.81 -19.47 -16.25
CA ILE A 206 9.89 -18.00 -16.20
C ILE A 206 11.11 -17.51 -15.42
N SER A 207 11.74 -18.36 -14.62
CA SER A 207 12.92 -17.99 -13.83
C SER A 207 14.10 -17.57 -14.69
N ARG A 208 14.21 -18.08 -15.92
CA ARG A 208 15.18 -17.61 -16.91
C ARG A 208 15.08 -16.11 -17.15
N ASP A 209 13.87 -15.57 -17.18
CA ASP A 209 13.61 -14.16 -17.47
C ASP A 209 13.52 -13.32 -16.19
N THR A 210 12.93 -13.88 -15.13
CA THR A 210 12.55 -13.11 -13.95
C THR A 210 13.48 -13.32 -12.76
N GLY A 211 14.32 -14.35 -12.76
CA GLY A 211 15.06 -14.83 -11.59
C GLY A 211 14.14 -15.51 -10.56
N GLN A 212 14.73 -15.98 -9.47
CA GLN A 212 14.07 -16.65 -8.34
C GLN A 212 14.27 -15.92 -7.00
N GLN A 213 15.35 -15.15 -6.84
CA GLN A 213 15.67 -14.48 -5.59
C GLN A 213 14.60 -13.42 -5.27
N THR A 214 14.28 -13.31 -3.98
CA THR A 214 13.42 -12.25 -3.44
C THR A 214 13.97 -11.82 -2.08
N GLY A 215 14.64 -10.68 -2.04
CA GLY A 215 15.16 -10.11 -0.79
C GLY A 215 14.14 -9.23 -0.06
N LEU A 216 13.24 -8.56 -0.80
CA LEU A 216 12.15 -7.77 -0.26
C LEU A 216 10.87 -8.02 -1.05
N TRP A 217 9.79 -8.37 -0.35
CA TRP A 217 8.48 -8.56 -0.96
C TRP A 217 7.54 -7.40 -0.63
N VAL A 218 7.14 -6.66 -1.67
CA VAL A 218 6.24 -5.51 -1.58
C VAL A 218 4.80 -5.96 -1.81
N ILE A 219 3.90 -5.59 -0.91
CA ILE A 219 2.50 -6.00 -0.93
C ILE A 219 1.61 -4.77 -0.90
N SER A 220 0.56 -4.78 -1.73
CA SER A 220 -0.51 -3.80 -1.65
C SER A 220 -1.63 -4.28 -0.69
N PRO A 221 -2.26 -3.40 0.12
CA PRO A 221 -3.30 -3.79 1.08
C PRO A 221 -4.55 -4.47 0.50
N GLY A 222 -4.73 -4.43 -0.84
CA GLY A 222 -5.79 -5.14 -1.56
C GLY A 222 -5.41 -6.55 -2.04
N PHE A 223 -4.13 -6.92 -1.95
CA PHE A 223 -3.64 -8.20 -2.46
C PHE A 223 -4.09 -9.38 -1.60
N LYS A 224 -4.59 -10.43 -2.24
CA LYS A 224 -5.01 -11.67 -1.57
C LYS A 224 -3.78 -12.56 -1.34
N ILE A 225 -3.11 -12.34 -0.21
CA ILE A 225 -2.01 -13.19 0.25
C ILE A 225 -2.49 -14.64 0.40
N LYS A 226 -1.81 -15.58 -0.27
CA LYS A 226 -1.85 -17.01 0.02
C LYS A 226 -0.58 -17.36 0.81
N ALA A 227 -0.72 -18.03 1.96
CA ALA A 227 0.39 -18.27 2.88
C ALA A 227 1.40 -19.33 2.38
N SER A 228 1.07 -20.09 1.35
CA SER A 228 1.87 -21.23 0.89
C SER A 228 2.99 -20.81 -0.08
N GLY A 229 4.22 -21.22 0.22
CA GLY A 229 5.28 -21.37 -0.78
C GLY A 229 6.21 -20.17 -0.97
N MET A 230 6.19 -19.17 -0.10
CA MET A 230 7.07 -18.02 -0.26
C MET A 230 7.89 -17.73 0.99
N HIS A 231 9.21 -17.80 0.80
CA HIS A 231 10.20 -17.55 1.84
C HIS A 231 10.83 -16.19 1.58
N CYS A 232 10.21 -15.13 2.09
CA CYS A 232 10.82 -13.81 2.10
C CYS A 232 10.75 -13.24 3.52
N ASN A 233 11.92 -12.97 4.10
CA ASN A 233 12.03 -12.53 5.49
C ASN A 233 11.72 -11.04 5.65
N LYS A 234 11.69 -10.25 4.58
CA LYS A 234 11.43 -8.81 4.64
C LYS A 234 10.22 -8.47 3.80
N LEU A 235 9.28 -7.75 4.39
CA LEU A 235 8.06 -7.30 3.72
C LEU A 235 8.03 -5.78 3.63
N CYS A 236 7.38 -5.26 2.60
CA CYS A 236 7.06 -3.85 2.49
C CYS A 236 5.58 -3.66 2.17
N LEU A 237 4.89 -2.77 2.88
CA LEU A 237 3.53 -2.37 2.58
C LEU A 237 3.55 -1.10 1.75
N SER A 238 2.95 -1.18 0.56
CA SER A 238 2.74 -0.04 -0.32
C SER A 238 1.42 0.67 -0.03
N GLY A 239 1.39 1.96 -0.30
CA GLY A 239 0.17 2.76 -0.25
C GLY A 239 0.04 3.64 0.99
N PRO A 240 -1.01 4.47 1.04
CA PRO A 240 -1.18 5.46 2.09
C PRO A 240 -1.77 4.82 3.34
N ALA A 241 -1.17 5.13 4.49
CA ALA A 241 -1.63 4.81 5.84
C ALA A 241 -2.24 3.40 5.95
N PRO A 242 -1.45 2.33 5.74
CA PRO A 242 -2.00 0.98 5.67
C PRO A 242 -2.72 0.59 6.96
N PHE A 243 -2.25 1.02 8.13
CA PHE A 243 -2.86 0.68 9.43
C PHE A 243 -4.25 1.29 9.63
N MET A 244 -4.55 2.39 8.94
CA MET A 244 -5.87 3.02 8.93
C MET A 244 -6.87 2.27 8.05
N ARG A 245 -6.46 1.21 7.33
CA ARG A 245 -7.36 0.39 6.52
C ARG A 245 -7.92 -0.79 7.30
N SER A 246 -9.24 -0.83 7.38
CA SER A 246 -9.97 -2.05 7.76
C SER A 246 -9.69 -3.13 6.70
N SER A 247 -8.99 -4.19 7.08
CA SER A 247 -8.77 -5.28 6.13
C SER A 247 -8.52 -6.61 6.82
N ARG A 248 -9.06 -7.69 6.22
CA ARG A 248 -8.64 -9.08 6.53
C ARG A 248 -7.17 -9.32 6.21
N TYR A 249 -6.56 -8.42 5.45
CA TYR A 249 -5.14 -8.37 5.14
C TYR A 249 -4.25 -8.64 6.36
N TRP A 250 -4.51 -7.96 7.47
CA TRP A 250 -3.68 -8.07 8.68
C TRP A 250 -3.64 -9.49 9.25
N SER A 251 -4.81 -10.12 9.36
CA SER A 251 -4.91 -11.52 9.79
C SER A 251 -4.20 -12.52 8.86
N ARG A 252 -3.99 -12.16 7.58
CA ARG A 252 -3.23 -12.99 6.63
C ARG A 252 -1.74 -12.71 6.70
N LEU A 253 -1.35 -11.43 6.78
CA LEU A 253 0.02 -11.00 6.94
C LEU A 253 0.66 -11.64 8.18
N ALA A 254 -0.12 -11.73 9.26
CA ALA A 254 0.19 -12.44 10.49
C ALA A 254 0.69 -13.87 10.37
N ARG A 255 0.28 -14.55 9.30
CA ARG A 255 0.57 -15.96 9.06
C ARG A 255 1.81 -16.14 8.21
N ILE A 256 2.38 -15.05 7.70
CA ILE A 256 3.62 -15.08 6.93
C ILE A 256 4.76 -14.90 7.93
N PRO A 257 5.75 -15.80 7.94
CA PRO A 257 6.97 -15.58 8.70
C PRO A 257 7.79 -14.47 8.03
N PHE A 258 7.99 -13.35 8.72
CA PHE A 258 8.91 -12.29 8.30
C PHE A 258 9.62 -11.71 9.54
N SER A 259 10.87 -11.27 9.36
CA SER A 259 11.68 -10.61 10.39
C SER A 259 11.39 -9.11 10.46
N SER A 260 11.09 -8.48 9.32
CA SER A 260 10.97 -7.02 9.21
C SER A 260 9.80 -6.61 8.31
N LEU A 261 9.12 -5.52 8.67
CA LEU A 261 8.04 -4.91 7.90
C LEU A 261 8.38 -3.43 7.62
N ALA A 262 8.49 -3.05 6.36
CA ALA A 262 8.64 -1.65 5.98
C ALA A 262 7.31 -1.06 5.50
N LEU A 263 7.14 0.24 5.65
CA LEU A 263 6.09 1.02 4.98
C LEU A 263 6.72 1.98 3.97
N THR A 264 6.07 2.17 2.82
CA THR A 264 6.44 3.24 1.90
C THR A 264 6.12 4.61 2.53
N PRO A 265 7.01 5.62 2.41
CA PRO A 265 6.75 6.94 2.95
C PRO A 265 5.49 7.61 2.37
N LEU A 266 4.74 8.34 3.19
CA LEU A 266 3.49 8.98 2.77
C LEU A 266 3.71 10.19 1.85
N ASP A 267 4.76 10.96 2.11
CA ASP A 267 5.18 12.08 1.26
C ASP A 267 5.51 11.60 -0.18
N SER A 268 6.11 10.42 -0.30
CA SER A 268 6.37 9.74 -1.56
C SER A 268 5.08 9.46 -2.32
N TRP A 269 4.08 8.95 -1.61
CA TRP A 269 2.76 8.71 -2.19
C TRP A 269 2.10 10.01 -2.68
N HIS A 270 2.04 11.05 -1.85
CA HIS A 270 1.39 12.32 -2.20
C HIS A 270 2.05 13.02 -3.38
N SER A 271 3.39 13.05 -3.40
CA SER A 271 4.16 13.62 -4.51
C SER A 271 3.81 12.93 -5.83
N LEU A 272 3.77 11.60 -5.84
CA LEU A 272 3.42 10.83 -7.03
C LEU A 272 1.96 10.99 -7.45
N VAL A 273 1.02 11.10 -6.50
CA VAL A 273 -0.38 11.36 -6.84
C VAL A 273 -0.54 12.70 -7.53
N GLY A 274 0.16 13.74 -7.06
CA GLY A 274 0.19 15.04 -7.73
C GLY A 274 0.80 14.98 -9.13
N LEU A 275 1.88 14.22 -9.30
CA LEU A 275 2.59 14.08 -10.57
C LEU A 275 1.84 13.24 -11.61
N LEU A 276 1.28 12.10 -11.20
CA LEU A 276 0.63 11.13 -12.08
C LEU A 276 -0.86 11.44 -12.29
N ASN A 277 -1.42 12.31 -11.44
CA ASN A 277 -2.85 12.56 -11.33
C ASN A 277 -3.66 11.24 -11.20
N ALA A 278 -3.11 10.33 -10.40
CA ALA A 278 -3.63 9.00 -10.08
C ALA A 278 -2.83 8.36 -8.93
N PRO A 279 -3.39 7.40 -8.17
CA PRO A 279 -2.63 6.56 -7.24
C PRO A 279 -1.46 5.87 -7.96
N PRO A 280 -0.21 5.95 -7.47
CA PRO A 280 0.91 5.24 -8.08
C PRO A 280 0.76 3.72 -7.90
N SER A 281 1.29 2.96 -8.86
CA SER A 281 1.53 1.54 -8.67
C SER A 281 2.57 1.32 -7.57
N ALA A 282 2.52 0.15 -6.92
CA ALA A 282 3.48 -0.19 -5.86
C ALA A 282 4.93 -0.14 -6.36
N GLY A 283 5.15 -0.47 -7.62
CA GLY A 283 6.47 -0.44 -8.23
C GLY A 283 7.00 0.98 -8.43
N ILE A 284 6.18 1.89 -8.96
CA ILE A 284 6.57 3.31 -9.10
C ILE A 284 6.82 3.95 -7.73
N LEU A 285 5.97 3.64 -6.75
CA LEU A 285 6.16 4.14 -5.38
C LEU A 285 7.51 3.71 -4.80
N VAL A 286 7.88 2.44 -4.94
CA VAL A 286 9.17 1.92 -4.46
C VAL A 286 10.33 2.53 -5.23
N LEU A 287 10.26 2.61 -6.57
CA LEU A 287 11.31 3.21 -7.39
C LEU A 287 11.56 4.67 -6.99
N ASP A 288 10.49 5.46 -6.84
CA ASP A 288 10.59 6.87 -6.47
C ASP A 288 11.17 7.05 -5.05
N THR A 289 10.77 6.19 -4.10
CA THR A 289 11.37 6.18 -2.75
C THR A 289 12.86 5.85 -2.83
N LEU A 290 13.26 4.82 -3.57
CA LEU A 290 14.68 4.45 -3.68
C LEU A 290 15.51 5.57 -4.33
N ILE A 291 15.03 6.12 -5.44
CA ILE A 291 15.72 7.19 -6.19
C ILE A 291 15.89 8.47 -5.35
N ARG A 292 14.88 8.83 -4.54
CA ARG A 292 14.95 10.05 -3.71
C ARG A 292 15.85 9.91 -2.50
N HIS A 293 15.83 8.75 -1.84
CA HIS A 293 16.58 8.55 -0.59
C HIS A 293 17.98 7.98 -0.83
N PHE A 294 18.22 7.32 -1.97
CA PHE A 294 19.47 6.62 -2.25
C PHE A 294 20.02 6.93 -3.66
N PRO A 295 20.41 8.19 -3.94
CA PRO A 295 20.83 8.60 -5.27
C PRO A 295 22.13 7.94 -5.75
N THR A 296 22.88 7.28 -4.86
CA THR A 296 24.13 6.59 -5.16
C THR A 296 23.96 5.11 -5.48
N LEU A 297 22.78 4.52 -5.25
CA LEU A 297 22.56 3.10 -5.52
C LEU A 297 22.39 2.83 -7.01
N ASN A 298 22.86 1.66 -7.44
CA ASN A 298 22.63 1.18 -8.79
C ASN A 298 21.27 0.47 -8.84
N ILE A 299 20.22 1.21 -9.22
CA ILE A 299 18.85 0.71 -9.28
C ILE A 299 18.55 0.25 -10.71
N GLU A 300 18.21 -1.03 -10.87
CA GLU A 300 17.76 -1.61 -12.14
C GLU A 300 16.24 -1.85 -12.10
N SER A 301 15.54 -1.50 -13.19
CA SER A 301 14.11 -1.79 -13.35
C SER A 301 13.87 -2.86 -14.40
N HIS A 302 13.16 -3.91 -14.01
CA HIS A 302 12.82 -5.05 -14.85
C HIS A 302 11.29 -5.19 -14.93
N GLY A 303 10.70 -5.35 -16.12
CA GLY A 303 9.26 -5.62 -16.26
C GLY A 303 8.33 -4.43 -15.91
N PHE A 304 8.74 -3.19 -16.20
CA PHE A 304 7.98 -1.97 -15.93
C PHE A 304 7.39 -1.27 -17.16
N THR A 305 7.75 -1.70 -18.37
CA THR A 305 7.26 -1.08 -19.61
C THR A 305 5.85 -1.54 -19.96
N THR A 306 4.99 -0.58 -20.28
CA THR A 306 3.60 -0.82 -20.72
C THR A 306 3.37 -0.55 -22.21
N ASP A 307 4.38 0.00 -22.90
CA ASP A 307 4.35 0.25 -24.35
C ASP A 307 4.45 -1.06 -25.13
N THR A 308 3.32 -1.75 -25.17
CA THR A 308 3.07 -2.88 -26.07
C THR A 308 2.85 -2.44 -27.52
N ALA A 309 2.74 -1.13 -27.77
CA ALA A 309 2.69 -0.57 -29.12
C ALA A 309 4.03 -0.74 -29.86
N GLU A 310 5.17 -0.70 -29.15
CA GLU A 310 6.50 -0.87 -29.76
C GLU A 310 6.85 -2.36 -29.96
N SER A 311 6.29 -3.28 -29.18
CA SER A 311 6.59 -4.71 -29.28
C SER A 311 5.70 -5.48 -30.28
N GLY A 312 4.67 -4.84 -30.87
CA GLY A 312 3.75 -5.47 -31.81
C GLY A 312 2.83 -6.55 -31.21
N ASP A 313 3.05 -6.96 -29.96
CA ASP A 313 2.29 -8.01 -29.28
C ASP A 313 1.11 -7.42 -28.48
N THR A 314 0.04 -7.14 -29.21
CA THR A 314 -1.23 -6.65 -28.65
C THR A 314 -1.91 -7.66 -27.72
N GLN A 315 -1.53 -8.96 -27.74
CA GLN A 315 -2.17 -9.98 -26.90
C GLN A 315 -1.74 -9.89 -25.43
N ARG A 316 -0.56 -9.33 -25.14
CA ARG A 316 0.00 -9.19 -23.79
C ARG A 316 -0.18 -7.80 -23.19
N ALA A 317 -0.68 -6.84 -23.96
CA ALA A 317 -0.98 -5.49 -23.51
C ALA A 317 -1.86 -5.47 -22.26
N GLY A 318 -1.37 -4.80 -21.21
CA GLY A 318 -2.11 -4.62 -19.97
C GLY A 318 -2.36 -5.90 -19.16
N ARG A 319 -1.44 -6.87 -19.21
CA ARG A 319 -1.47 -8.10 -18.40
C ARG A 319 -0.22 -8.24 -17.54
N HIS A 320 -0.25 -9.11 -16.53
CA HIS A 320 0.96 -9.51 -15.82
C HIS A 320 1.65 -10.67 -16.54
N TYR A 321 2.97 -10.82 -16.39
CA TYR A 321 3.70 -11.90 -17.07
C TYR A 321 3.30 -13.31 -16.59
N GLY A 322 2.73 -13.44 -15.39
CA GLY A 322 2.37 -14.73 -14.79
C GLY A 322 0.87 -15.01 -14.70
N ASP A 323 0.00 -14.10 -15.14
CA ASP A 323 -1.43 -14.32 -15.18
C ASP A 323 -2.16 -13.53 -16.27
N CYS A 324 -3.41 -13.90 -16.52
CA CYS A 324 -4.27 -13.20 -17.48
C CYS A 324 -5.05 -12.03 -16.86
N HIS A 325 -4.70 -11.59 -15.64
CA HIS A 325 -5.42 -10.50 -15.01
C HIS A 325 -5.10 -9.18 -15.71
N LYS A 326 -6.15 -8.38 -15.90
CA LYS A 326 -6.02 -7.02 -16.42
C LYS A 326 -5.26 -6.17 -15.39
N VAL A 327 -4.37 -5.31 -15.89
CA VAL A 327 -3.77 -4.25 -15.11
C VAL A 327 -4.87 -3.40 -14.44
N SER A 328 -4.57 -2.93 -13.23
CA SER A 328 -5.47 -2.07 -12.47
C SER A 328 -5.78 -0.80 -13.28
N THR A 329 -7.06 -0.45 -13.39
CA THR A 329 -7.52 0.81 -14.00
C THR A 329 -7.33 2.01 -13.08
N ARG A 330 -6.75 1.81 -11.89
CA ARG A 330 -6.53 2.88 -10.92
C ARG A 330 -5.29 3.71 -11.18
N HIS A 331 -4.36 3.17 -11.96
CA HIS A 331 -3.08 3.81 -12.23
C HIS A 331 -3.11 4.52 -13.56
N ASN A 332 -2.35 5.61 -13.65
CA ASN A 332 -2.09 6.28 -14.91
C ASN A 332 -0.82 5.69 -15.54
N TRP A 333 -0.95 4.52 -16.15
CA TRP A 333 0.18 3.74 -16.70
C TRP A 333 1.03 4.52 -17.73
N HIS A 334 0.39 5.44 -18.47
CA HIS A 334 1.09 6.31 -19.41
C HIS A 334 2.06 7.24 -18.66
N GLU A 335 1.57 7.97 -17.67
CA GLU A 335 2.42 8.87 -16.87
C GLU A 335 3.47 8.11 -16.07
N GLU A 336 3.16 6.92 -15.56
CA GLU A 336 4.15 6.04 -14.91
C GLU A 336 5.29 5.66 -15.87
N THR A 337 4.95 5.32 -17.12
CA THR A 337 5.94 4.97 -18.15
C THR A 337 6.79 6.19 -18.53
N MET A 338 6.18 7.37 -18.66
CA MET A 338 6.89 8.62 -18.93
C MET A 338 7.84 8.99 -17.78
N LEU A 339 7.42 8.75 -16.53
CA LEU A 339 8.25 8.98 -15.35
C LEU A 339 9.46 8.04 -15.31
N ILE A 340 9.29 6.76 -15.63
CA ILE A 340 10.40 5.80 -15.74
C ILE A 340 11.40 6.25 -16.82
N ARG A 341 10.92 6.60 -18.02
CA ARG A 341 11.76 7.10 -19.12
C ARG A 341 12.56 8.32 -18.70
N LYS A 342 11.92 9.24 -17.96
CA LYS A 342 12.59 10.40 -17.38
C LYS A 342 13.70 9.99 -16.42
N TRP A 343 13.45 9.09 -15.47
CA TRP A 343 14.49 8.61 -14.55
C TRP A 343 15.67 7.93 -15.26
N ILE A 344 15.40 7.14 -16.30
CA ILE A 344 16.44 6.54 -17.15
C ILE A 344 17.28 7.61 -17.84
N SER A 345 16.65 8.61 -18.46
CA SER A 345 17.36 9.71 -19.14
C SER A 345 18.23 10.55 -18.20
N MET A 346 17.87 10.59 -16.91
CA MET A 346 18.63 11.28 -15.87
C MET A 346 19.75 10.41 -15.25
N GLY A 347 19.91 9.16 -15.69
CA GLY A 347 20.87 8.22 -15.11
C GLY A 347 20.52 7.78 -13.68
N LYS A 348 19.26 7.96 -13.24
CA LYS A 348 18.78 7.60 -11.89
C LYS A 348 18.22 6.18 -11.80
N LEU A 349 17.95 5.58 -12.95
CA LEU A 349 17.38 4.25 -13.09
C LEU A 349 18.00 3.58 -14.30
N HIS A 350 18.48 2.35 -14.15
CA HIS A 350 19.04 1.58 -15.23
C HIS A 350 17.95 0.65 -15.81
N PRO A 351 17.79 0.59 -17.14
CA PRO A 351 16.95 -0.42 -17.77
C PRO A 351 17.58 -1.80 -17.54
N GLY A 352 16.76 -2.74 -17.10
CA GLY A 352 17.13 -4.12 -16.82
C GLY A 352 17.11 -5.04 -18.02
#